data_AF-A0A956TJ90-F1
#
_entry.id   AF-A0A956TJ90-F1
#
_cell.length_a   1.000
_cell.length_b   1.000
_cell.length_c   1.000
_cell.angle_alpha   90.00
_cell.angle_beta   90.00
_cell.angle_gamma   90.00
#
_symmetry.space_group_name_H-M   'P 1'
#
loop_
_entity.id
_entity.type
_entity.pdbx_description
1 polymer ?
#
loop_
_entity_poly.entity_id
_entity_poly.type
_entity_poly.pdbx_seq_one_letter_code
_entity_poly.pdbx_strand_id
1 'polypeptide(L)'
;MNSAVFGPDRTIVWLASYPKSGNTWLRALLTKYLCPDEPIDLNQLIGGPLTFERSALDDFAAIDSSLYSPAALIPYQSAYHRSFALGGMQPTFAKTHSAFVTTNDGVALFPQEASA
;
A
#
# COMPACT_ATOMS: atom_id res chain seq x y z
N MET A 1 -14.90 -6.27 19.01
CA MET A 1 -13.59 -6.29 18.33
C MET A 1 -13.01 -4.90 18.41
N ASN A 2 -11.83 -4.72 19.02
CA ASN A 2 -11.15 -3.43 19.01
C ASN A 2 -10.62 -3.16 17.60
N SER A 3 -11.33 -2.38 16.81
CA SER A 3 -10.77 -1.84 15.57
C SER A 3 -9.75 -0.77 15.93
N ALA A 4 -8.52 -0.90 15.45
CA ALA A 4 -7.56 0.19 15.56
C ALA A 4 -8.08 1.39 14.74
N VAL A 5 -8.17 2.56 15.36
CA VAL A 5 -8.66 3.80 14.75
C VAL A 5 -7.48 4.76 14.60
N PHE A 6 -7.08 5.05 13.36
CA PHE A 6 -5.94 5.90 13.05
C PHE A 6 -6.34 7.29 12.53
N GLY A 7 -7.65 7.52 12.37
CA GLY A 7 -8.26 8.67 11.69
C GLY A 7 -9.22 8.19 10.60
N PRO A 8 -10.13 9.03 10.09
CA PRO A 8 -11.13 8.62 9.09
C PRO A 8 -10.48 8.18 7.76
N ASP A 9 -9.38 8.82 7.37
CA ASP A 9 -8.76 8.63 6.05
C ASP A 9 -7.42 7.87 6.12
N ARG A 10 -6.98 7.51 7.33
CA ARG A 10 -5.70 6.82 7.57
C ARG A 10 -5.93 5.32 7.64
N THR A 11 -6.07 4.70 6.47
CA THR A 11 -6.49 3.29 6.35
C THR A 11 -5.41 2.38 5.79
N ILE A 12 -4.24 2.88 5.39
CA ILE A 12 -3.17 2.02 4.85
C ILE A 12 -2.15 1.67 5.92
N VAL A 13 -1.99 0.38 6.22
CA VAL A 13 -0.92 -0.16 7.07
C VAL A 13 0.20 -0.71 6.19
N TRP A 14 1.34 -0.02 6.15
CA TRP A 14 2.46 -0.40 5.28
C TRP A 14 3.28 -1.56 5.86
N LEU A 15 3.37 -2.65 5.10
CA LEU A 15 4.29 -3.77 5.36
C LEU A 15 5.58 -3.52 4.56
N ALA A 16 6.45 -2.67 5.10
CA ALA A 16 7.72 -2.33 4.48
C ALA A 16 8.79 -3.39 4.80
N SER A 17 9.40 -3.95 3.75
CA SER A 17 10.44 -4.98 3.91
C SER A 17 11.45 -4.91 2.76
N TYR A 18 12.68 -5.39 2.98
CA TYR A 18 13.62 -5.58 1.87
C TYR A 18 13.13 -6.70 0.92
N PRO A 19 13.53 -6.68 -0.37
CA PRO A 19 13.27 -7.79 -1.27
C PRO A 19 13.76 -9.11 -0.68
N LYS A 20 12.92 -10.14 -0.72
CA LYS A 20 13.22 -11.50 -0.25
C LYS A 20 13.47 -11.63 1.28
N SER A 21 13.02 -10.67 2.09
CA SER A 21 13.18 -10.70 3.56
C SER A 21 12.08 -11.48 4.31
N GLY A 22 11.22 -12.23 3.61
CA GLY A 22 10.16 -13.03 4.26
C GLY A 22 8.79 -12.35 4.40
N ASN A 23 8.47 -11.33 3.59
CA ASN A 23 7.14 -10.69 3.63
C ASN A 23 5.99 -11.69 3.36
N THR A 24 6.24 -12.75 2.58
CA THR A 24 5.26 -13.84 2.35
C THR A 24 4.89 -14.53 3.66
N TRP A 25 5.86 -14.85 4.52
CA TRP A 25 5.62 -15.52 5.80
C TRP A 25 4.88 -14.62 6.78
N LEU A 26 5.24 -13.34 6.85
CA LEU A 26 4.51 -12.37 7.67
C LEU A 26 3.05 -12.23 7.19
N ARG A 27 2.82 -12.11 5.89
CA ARG A 27 1.46 -12.03 5.33
C ARG A 27 0.67 -13.30 5.55
N ALA A 28 1.31 -14.47 5.46
CA ALA A 28 0.69 -15.75 5.78
C ALA A 28 0.23 -15.81 7.24
N LEU A 29 1.11 -15.40 8.17
CA LEU A 29 0.78 -15.29 9.58
C LEU A 29 -0.40 -14.33 9.82
N LEU A 30 -0.35 -13.12 9.25
CA LEU A 30 -1.42 -12.12 9.39
C LEU A 30 -2.75 -12.62 8.80
N THR A 31 -2.70 -13.27 7.64
CA THR A 31 -3.89 -13.85 6.98
C THR A 31 -4.54 -14.88 7.90
N LYS A 32 -3.76 -15.84 8.42
CA LYS A 32 -4.30 -16.87 9.30
C LYS A 32 -4.74 -16.34 10.67
N TYR A 33 -4.07 -15.30 11.18
CA TYR A 33 -4.44 -14.67 12.44
C TYR A 33 -5.78 -13.91 12.35
N LEU A 34 -6.02 -13.22 11.24
CA LEU A 34 -7.23 -12.42 11.02
C LEU A 34 -8.40 -13.24 10.47
N CYS A 35 -8.11 -14.26 9.67
CA CYS A 35 -9.09 -15.19 9.09
C CYS A 35 -8.79 -16.63 9.55
N PRO A 36 -8.99 -16.97 10.85
CA PRO A 36 -8.59 -18.25 11.42
C PRO A 36 -9.35 -19.45 10.84
N ASP A 37 -10.56 -19.25 10.34
CA ASP A 37 -11.40 -20.33 9.81
C ASP A 37 -11.18 -20.59 8.31
N GLU A 38 -10.46 -19.71 7.62
CA GLU A 38 -10.18 -19.86 6.19
C GLU A 38 -8.93 -20.71 5.92
N PRO A 39 -8.93 -21.55 4.86
CA PRO A 39 -7.72 -22.22 4.41
C PRO A 39 -6.73 -21.19 3.86
N ILE A 40 -5.44 -21.41 4.11
CA ILE A 40 -4.42 -20.48 3.61
C ILE A 40 -4.06 -20.78 2.16
N ASP A 41 -4.29 -19.81 1.27
CA ASP A 41 -3.77 -19.81 -0.10
C ASP A 41 -2.66 -18.76 -0.21
N LEU A 42 -1.44 -19.22 -0.54
CA LEU A 42 -0.28 -18.35 -0.68
C LEU A 42 -0.43 -17.32 -1.82
N ASN A 43 -1.33 -17.57 -2.78
CA ASN A 43 -1.65 -16.63 -3.85
C ASN A 43 -2.69 -15.59 -3.44
N GLN A 44 -3.37 -15.78 -2.30
CA GLN A 44 -4.47 -14.93 -1.82
C GLN A 44 -4.23 -14.48 -0.37
N LEU A 45 -3.02 -13.99 -0.08
CA LEU A 45 -2.69 -13.47 1.25
C LEU A 45 -3.11 -12.01 1.44
N ILE A 46 -3.56 -11.65 2.64
CA ILE A 46 -3.76 -10.26 3.08
C ILE A 46 -2.50 -9.43 2.81
N GLY A 47 -2.69 -8.16 2.49
CA GLY A 47 -1.59 -7.36 1.96
C GLY A 47 -1.18 -7.78 0.55
N GLY A 48 -2.16 -8.30 -0.20
CA GLY A 48 -2.15 -8.49 -1.66
C GLY A 48 -1.62 -7.28 -2.40
N PRO A 49 -1.37 -7.35 -3.72
CA PRO A 49 -0.64 -6.31 -4.42
C PRO A 49 -1.43 -4.99 -4.48
N LEU A 50 -1.35 -4.20 -3.40
CA LEU A 50 -1.21 -2.75 -3.44
C LEU A 50 0.23 -2.36 -3.76
N THR A 51 1.06 -3.35 -4.12
CA THR A 51 2.35 -3.11 -4.74
C THR A 51 2.06 -2.56 -6.13
N PHE A 52 2.09 -1.23 -6.29
CA PHE A 52 2.06 -0.49 -7.55
C PHE A 52 1.88 -1.39 -8.77
N GLU A 53 0.65 -1.84 -9.01
CA GLU A 53 0.35 -2.34 -10.34
C GLU A 53 0.44 -1.11 -11.21
N ARG A 54 1.49 -1.07 -12.04
CA ARG A 54 1.80 0.10 -12.86
C ARG A 54 0.56 0.53 -13.67
N SER A 55 -0.22 -0.45 -14.13
CA SER A 55 -1.55 -0.27 -14.72
C SER A 55 -2.53 0.50 -13.85
N ALA A 56 -2.67 0.18 -12.56
CA ALA A 56 -3.61 0.88 -11.67
C ALA A 56 -3.21 2.35 -11.45
N LEU A 57 -1.90 2.63 -11.37
CA LEU A 57 -1.41 4.01 -11.30
C LEU A 57 -1.67 4.75 -12.63
N ASP A 58 -1.37 4.11 -13.75
CA ASP A 58 -1.57 4.66 -15.10
C ASP A 58 -3.04 4.98 -15.36
N ASP A 59 -3.94 4.06 -15.02
CA ASP A 59 -5.39 4.23 -15.12
C ASP A 59 -5.89 5.36 -14.22
N PHE A 60 -5.42 5.41 -12.97
CA PHE A 60 -5.80 6.45 -12.00
C PHE A 60 -5.37 7.86 -12.46
N ALA A 61 -4.13 8.00 -12.91
CA ALA A 61 -3.55 9.29 -13.26
C ALA A 61 -3.76 9.67 -14.73
N ALA A 62 -4.31 8.77 -15.56
CA ALA A 62 -4.41 8.90 -17.00
C ALA A 62 -3.06 9.24 -17.66
N ILE A 63 -2.01 8.53 -17.25
CA ILE A 63 -0.63 8.70 -17.75
C ILE A 63 -0.06 7.38 -18.27
N ASP A 64 1.00 7.46 -19.05
CA ASP A 64 1.93 6.33 -19.25
C ASP A 64 3.12 6.54 -18.32
N SER A 65 3.13 5.86 -17.17
CA SER A 65 4.22 5.98 -16.19
C SER A 65 5.58 5.53 -16.73
N SER A 66 5.65 4.83 -17.87
CA SER A 66 6.93 4.41 -18.47
C SER A 66 7.72 5.59 -19.03
N LEU A 67 7.03 6.70 -19.32
CA LEU A 67 7.60 7.95 -19.82
C LEU A 67 8.15 8.86 -18.71
N TYR A 68 7.99 8.48 -17.44
CA TYR A 68 8.36 9.29 -16.29
C TYR A 68 9.51 8.65 -15.50
N SER A 69 10.36 9.51 -14.92
CA SER A 69 11.35 9.05 -13.96
C SER A 69 10.68 8.60 -12.64
N PRO A 70 11.31 7.73 -11.84
CA PRO A 70 10.75 7.32 -10.55
C PRO A 70 10.42 8.51 -9.62
N ALA A 71 11.25 9.55 -9.61
CA ALA A 71 11.00 10.75 -8.80
C ALA A 71 9.79 11.55 -9.30
N ALA A 72 9.61 11.66 -10.62
CA ALA A 72 8.46 12.34 -11.22
C ALA A 72 7.14 11.59 -10.98
N LEU A 73 7.19 10.29 -10.67
CA LEU A 73 6.02 9.49 -10.33
C LEU A 73 5.52 9.72 -8.90
N ILE A 74 6.38 10.17 -7.97
CA ILE A 74 6.03 10.30 -6.54
C ILE A 74 4.72 11.09 -6.31
N PRO A 75 4.45 12.23 -6.97
CA PRO A 75 3.20 12.95 -6.78
C PRO A 75 1.96 12.14 -7.18
N TYR A 76 2.02 11.41 -8.30
CA TYR A 76 0.93 10.55 -8.77
C TYR A 76 0.71 9.38 -7.82
N GLN A 77 1.80 8.77 -7.36
CA GLN A 77 1.79 7.68 -6.39
C GLN A 77 1.18 8.12 -5.04
N SER A 78 1.57 9.31 -4.57
CA SER A 78 1.02 9.93 -3.35
C SER A 78 -0.49 10.19 -3.50
N ALA A 79 -0.92 10.77 -4.63
CA ALA A 79 -2.33 11.00 -4.91
C ALA A 79 -3.13 9.70 -5.00
N TYR A 80 -2.58 8.67 -5.63
CA TYR A 80 -3.19 7.34 -5.70
C TYR A 80 -3.39 6.73 -4.31
N HIS A 81 -2.38 6.79 -3.43
CA HIS A 81 -2.49 6.30 -2.06
C HIS A 81 -3.56 7.04 -1.25
N ARG A 82 -3.66 8.37 -1.40
CA ARG A 82 -4.74 9.16 -0.75
C ARG A 82 -6.12 8.72 -1.26
N SER A 83 -6.28 8.57 -2.58
CA SER A 83 -7.53 8.12 -3.17
C SER A 83 -7.90 6.71 -2.70
N PHE A 84 -6.93 5.81 -2.63
CA PHE A 84 -7.14 4.45 -2.14
C PHE A 84 -7.60 4.45 -0.68
N ALA A 85 -6.98 5.28 0.16
CA ALA A 85 -7.30 5.34 1.57
C ALA A 85 -8.71 5.89 1.85
N LEU A 86 -9.15 6.88 1.08
CA LEU A 86 -10.52 7.43 1.12
C LEU A 86 -11.59 6.41 0.70
N GLY A 87 -11.26 5.49 -0.21
CA GLY A 87 -12.17 4.43 -0.63
C GLY A 87 -12.28 3.26 0.36
N GLY A 88 -11.36 3.16 1.34
CA GLY A 88 -11.28 2.05 2.28
C GLY A 88 -12.19 2.25 3.49
N MET A 89 -13.15 1.34 3.71
CA MET A 89 -13.97 1.34 4.93
C MET A 89 -13.23 0.80 6.17
N GLN A 90 -12.13 0.06 5.98
CA GLN A 90 -11.34 -0.53 7.06
C GLN A 90 -9.84 -0.47 6.77
N PRO A 91 -8.98 -0.46 7.81
CA PRO A 91 -7.55 -0.53 7.63
C PRO A 91 -7.13 -1.74 6.78
N THR A 92 -6.34 -1.50 5.74
CA THR A 92 -5.85 -2.50 4.79
C THR A 92 -4.33 -2.54 4.83
N PHE A 93 -3.76 -3.74 4.82
CA PHE A 93 -2.31 -3.91 4.71
C PHE A 93 -1.84 -3.68 3.27
N ALA A 94 -0.72 -2.98 3.09
CA ALA A 94 -0.09 -2.76 1.79
C ALA A 94 1.40 -3.10 1.85
N LYS A 95 1.82 -4.12 1.10
CA LYS A 95 3.23 -4.51 1.03
C LYS A 95 4.03 -3.59 0.11
N THR A 96 5.20 -3.16 0.57
CA THR A 96 6.11 -2.29 -0.19
C THR A 96 7.57 -2.65 0.02
N HIS A 97 8.39 -2.39 -1.01
CA HIS A 97 9.86 -2.41 -0.93
C HIS A 97 10.46 -1.00 -1.09
N SER A 98 9.62 0.00 -1.31
CA SER A 98 10.08 1.37 -1.57
C SER A 98 10.54 2.01 -0.27
N ALA A 99 11.67 2.72 -0.33
CA ALA A 99 12.10 3.57 0.76
C ALA A 99 11.15 4.76 0.94
N PHE A 100 11.07 5.30 2.16
CA PHE A 100 10.39 6.57 2.37
C PHE A 100 11.19 7.69 1.69
N VAL A 101 10.58 8.31 0.68
CA VAL A 101 11.19 9.37 -0.12
C VAL A 101 10.22 10.53 -0.28
N THR A 102 10.78 11.72 -0.41
CA THR A 102 10.07 12.98 -0.65
C THR A 102 10.63 13.65 -1.90
N THR A 103 9.77 14.29 -2.67
CA THR A 103 10.20 15.23 -3.71
C THR A 103 10.82 16.49 -3.10
N ASN A 104 11.51 17.29 -3.90
CA ASN A 104 12.06 18.59 -3.47
C ASN A 104 10.97 19.55 -2.99
N ASP A 105 9.75 19.43 -3.53
CA ASP A 105 8.58 20.22 -3.15
C ASP A 105 7.84 19.66 -1.93
N GLY A 106 8.42 18.65 -1.25
CA GLY A 106 7.90 18.11 0.01
C GLY A 106 6.84 17.03 -0.13
N VAL A 107 6.48 16.59 -1.35
CA VAL A 107 5.49 15.51 -1.54
C VAL A 107 6.12 14.16 -1.18
N ALA A 108 5.56 13.47 -0.18
CA ALA A 108 5.98 12.15 0.25
C ALA A 108 5.32 11.03 -0.57
N LEU A 109 6.10 9.99 -0.90
CA LEU A 109 5.61 8.77 -1.54
C LEU A 109 4.53 8.08 -0.70
N PHE A 110 4.70 8.09 0.62
CA PHE A 110 3.75 7.56 1.59
C PHE A 110 3.10 8.75 2.31
N PRO A 111 1.92 9.22 1.85
CA PRO A 111 1.26 10.38 2.43
C PRO A 111 0.79 10.08 3.86
N GLN A 112 1.08 11.01 4.79
CA GLN A 112 0.69 10.87 6.19
C GLN A 112 -0.84 10.76 6.35
N GLU A 113 -1.59 11.44 5.50
CA GLU A 113 -3.06 11.47 5.54
C GLU A 113 -3.68 10.11 5.20
N ALA A 114 -2.97 9.26 4.46
CA ALA A 114 -3.41 7.92 4.08
C ALA A 114 -2.85 6.81 4.97
N SER A 115 -1.78 7.09 5.71
CA SER A 115 -0.98 6.08 6.41
C SER A 115 -1.41 5.96 7.87
N ALA A 116 -1.92 4.79 8.24
CA ALA A 116 -2.37 4.42 9.59
C ALA A 116 -1.24 4.46 10.64
#